data_AF-A0A948Q2Z3-F1
#
_entry.id   AF-A0A948Q2Z3-F1
#
_cell.length_a   1.000
_cell.length_b   1.000
_cell.length_c   1.000
_cell.angle_alpha   90.00
_cell.angle_beta   90.00
_cell.angle_gamma   90.00
#
_symmetry.space_group_name_H-M   'P 1'
#
loop_
_entity.id
_entity.type
_entity.pdbx_description
1 polymer ?
#
loop_
_entity_poly.entity_id
_entity_poly.type
_entity_poly.pdbx_seq_one_letter_code
_entity_poly.pdbx_strand_id
1 'polypeptide(L)'
;LHEETNTWHQRVQTIEKQRGGYRDQAHEMETLLATLDIKRNNLEERIEQQYNGGFQEMVASLEQEDLPGELEREDGVFSFDQARELLEDRKQKLATLGPINHLALEEYDEKKARLDLLESQRDDVEKARDDLLKAINEINRTARKRFVETFEEVRRNYIAVFQTLFSGGRADLKLIRTDDPLESEIHVTAQPTGKVVDNVQLLSGGERCLTALSLLFAVYLVKPSPYCMLDEADAPLDDANIARFVNMLREFSKTTQFLVITHNKLTMETANHLYGVTMMEPGVSNIVSVSFHDVAETQSDQDLGAAIARRRRDLDASPPPPAFDPTEPEDTEPGGDAEAGPAEDVGDEVDEEMDGDTAPDAAWDEADDGTETWDEDQDGEDLRGGTMEASE
;
A
#
# COMPACT_ATOMS: atom_id res chain seq x y z
N LEU A 1 -23.83 -132.36 29.83
CA LEU A 1 -22.98 -132.35 28.60
C LEU A 1 -23.70 -131.79 27.37
N HIS A 2 -24.67 -132.46 26.72
CA HIS A 2 -25.30 -131.93 25.48
C HIS A 2 -26.22 -130.70 25.68
N GLU A 3 -26.97 -130.61 26.79
CA GLU A 3 -27.81 -129.44 27.11
C GLU A 3 -26.99 -128.22 27.55
N GLU A 4 -25.88 -128.44 28.25
CA GLU A 4 -24.94 -127.39 28.64
C GLU A 4 -24.22 -126.80 27.41
N THR A 5 -23.83 -127.62 26.44
CA THR A 5 -23.20 -127.12 25.20
C THR A 5 -24.15 -126.26 24.35
N ASN A 6 -25.45 -126.59 24.33
CA ASN A 6 -26.45 -125.80 23.59
C ASN A 6 -26.78 -124.46 24.26
N THR A 7 -26.85 -124.42 25.59
CA THR A 7 -27.05 -123.18 26.35
C THR A 7 -25.85 -122.23 26.22
N TRP A 8 -24.62 -122.78 26.22
CA TRP A 8 -23.42 -122.00 25.90
C TRP A 8 -23.41 -121.49 24.44
N HIS A 9 -23.82 -122.30 23.46
CA HIS A 9 -23.93 -121.86 22.06
C HIS A 9 -24.94 -120.71 21.88
N GLN A 10 -26.12 -120.80 22.49
CA GLN A 10 -27.12 -119.72 22.44
C GLN A 10 -26.61 -118.44 23.11
N ARG A 11 -25.84 -118.57 24.19
CA ARG A 11 -25.25 -117.42 24.89
C ARG A 11 -24.12 -116.77 24.07
N VAL A 12 -23.28 -117.57 23.41
CA VAL A 12 -22.28 -117.07 22.45
C VAL A 12 -22.95 -116.36 21.27
N GLN A 13 -23.98 -116.94 20.67
CA GLN A 13 -24.71 -116.29 19.57
C GLN A 13 -25.38 -114.97 20.00
N THR A 14 -25.90 -114.91 21.23
CA THR A 14 -26.50 -113.67 21.77
C THR A 14 -25.44 -112.60 21.99
N ILE A 15 -24.27 -112.96 22.53
CA ILE A 15 -23.14 -112.05 22.73
C ILE A 15 -22.57 -111.60 21.37
N GLU A 16 -22.46 -112.48 20.38
CA GLU A 16 -22.02 -112.13 19.03
C GLU A 16 -22.98 -111.16 18.35
N LYS A 17 -24.29 -111.37 18.51
CA LYS A 17 -25.32 -110.45 18.01
C LYS A 17 -25.25 -109.08 18.71
N GLN A 18 -25.06 -109.04 20.02
CA GLN A 18 -24.85 -107.79 20.76
C GLN A 18 -23.55 -107.09 20.35
N ARG A 19 -22.46 -107.85 20.15
CA ARG A 19 -21.18 -107.32 19.66
C ARG A 19 -21.31 -106.77 18.24
N GLY A 20 -22.10 -107.40 17.38
CA GLY A 20 -22.47 -106.88 16.06
C GLY A 20 -23.18 -105.54 16.18
N GLY A 21 -24.22 -105.44 17.01
CA GLY A 21 -24.96 -104.20 17.23
C GLY A 21 -24.11 -103.05 17.80
N TYR A 22 -23.22 -103.31 18.76
CA TYR A 22 -22.30 -102.29 19.26
C TYR A 22 -21.26 -101.88 18.21
N ARG A 23 -20.86 -102.78 17.31
CA ARG A 23 -19.93 -102.48 16.22
C ARG A 23 -20.59 -101.60 15.15
N ASP A 24 -21.86 -101.84 14.85
CA ASP A 24 -22.63 -101.02 13.92
C ASP A 24 -22.87 -99.61 14.50
N GLN A 25 -23.20 -99.51 15.80
CA GLN A 25 -23.31 -98.23 16.50
C GLN A 25 -21.98 -97.46 16.54
N ALA A 26 -20.87 -98.15 16.76
CA ALA A 26 -19.54 -97.53 16.74
C ALA A 26 -19.20 -97.00 15.34
N HIS A 27 -19.53 -97.75 14.29
CA HIS A 27 -19.33 -97.32 12.91
C HIS A 27 -20.22 -96.13 12.55
N GLU A 28 -21.48 -96.13 12.98
CA GLU A 28 -22.39 -94.99 12.81
C GLU A 28 -21.85 -93.72 13.51
N MET A 29 -21.38 -93.85 14.76
CA MET A 29 -20.74 -92.75 15.48
C MET A 29 -19.48 -92.23 14.77
N GLU A 30 -18.67 -93.13 14.23
CA GLU A 30 -17.44 -92.79 13.50
C GLU A 30 -17.75 -92.02 12.20
N THR A 31 -18.77 -92.45 11.44
CA THR A 31 -19.22 -91.71 10.25
C THR A 31 -19.78 -90.34 10.63
N LEU A 32 -20.53 -90.23 11.73
CA LEU A 32 -21.04 -88.96 12.22
C LEU A 32 -19.89 -88.01 12.60
N LEU A 33 -18.88 -88.50 13.33
CA LEU A 33 -17.69 -87.71 13.66
C LEU A 33 -16.98 -87.20 12.40
N ALA A 34 -16.76 -88.08 11.41
CA ALA A 34 -16.13 -87.68 10.15
C ALA A 34 -16.95 -86.60 9.41
N THR A 35 -18.28 -86.70 9.39
CA THR A 35 -19.12 -85.66 8.78
C THR A 35 -19.09 -84.35 9.55
N LEU A 36 -18.99 -84.41 10.88
CA LEU A 36 -18.89 -83.21 11.73
C LEU A 36 -17.52 -82.54 11.58
N ASP A 37 -16.43 -83.30 11.45
CA ASP A 37 -15.10 -82.76 11.19
C ASP A 37 -15.04 -82.04 9.84
N ILE A 38 -15.63 -82.62 8.79
CA ILE A 38 -15.72 -81.96 7.48
C ILE A 38 -16.50 -80.65 7.60
N LYS A 39 -17.64 -80.65 8.31
CA LYS A 39 -18.44 -79.43 8.53
C LYS A 39 -17.68 -78.37 9.31
N ARG A 40 -16.90 -78.76 10.33
CA ARG A 40 -16.05 -77.86 11.11
C ARG A 40 -15.02 -77.19 10.21
N ASN A 41 -14.27 -77.98 9.45
CA ASN A 41 -13.22 -77.47 8.57
C ASN A 41 -13.78 -76.52 7.50
N ASN A 42 -14.95 -76.85 6.93
CA ASN A 42 -15.60 -75.95 5.96
C ASN A 42 -16.05 -74.62 6.60
N LEU A 43 -16.46 -74.63 7.86
CA LEU A 43 -16.82 -73.41 8.60
C LEU A 43 -15.58 -72.56 8.90
N GLU A 44 -14.49 -73.21 9.31
CA GLU A 44 -13.19 -72.59 9.56
C GLU A 44 -12.70 -71.87 8.29
N GLU A 45 -12.62 -72.58 7.17
CA GLU A 45 -12.18 -72.01 5.90
C GLU A 45 -13.05 -70.82 5.44
N ARG A 46 -14.37 -70.90 5.66
CA ARG A 46 -15.28 -69.81 5.29
C ARG A 46 -15.05 -68.55 6.13
N ILE A 47 -14.72 -68.71 7.42
CA ILE A 47 -14.41 -67.57 8.31
C ILE A 47 -13.08 -66.94 7.89
N GLU A 48 -12.07 -67.75 7.61
CA GLU A 48 -10.75 -67.26 7.17
C GLU A 48 -10.84 -66.45 5.87
N GLN A 49 -11.63 -66.93 4.90
CA GLN A 49 -11.87 -66.22 3.64
C GLN A 49 -12.62 -64.89 3.83
N GLN A 50 -13.60 -64.85 4.75
CA GLN A 50 -14.43 -63.66 4.93
C GLN A 50 -13.70 -62.54 5.70
N TYR A 51 -12.86 -62.90 6.67
CA TYR A 51 -12.20 -61.94 7.56
C TYR A 51 -10.69 -61.82 7.33
N ASN A 52 -10.16 -62.52 6.32
CA ASN A 52 -8.79 -62.39 5.81
C ASN A 52 -7.71 -62.55 6.90
N GLY A 53 -7.70 -63.71 7.56
CA GLY A 53 -6.74 -64.10 8.60
C GLY A 53 -6.92 -65.57 9.02
N GLY A 54 -6.01 -66.13 9.81
CA GLY A 54 -6.12 -67.51 10.32
C GLY A 54 -7.16 -67.63 11.43
N PHE A 55 -8.01 -68.67 11.40
CA PHE A 55 -9.09 -68.85 12.37
C PHE A 55 -8.55 -68.95 13.81
N GLN A 56 -7.45 -69.66 14.01
CA GLN A 56 -6.82 -69.80 15.33
C GLN A 56 -6.27 -68.48 15.86
N GLU A 57 -5.77 -67.60 14.99
CA GLU A 57 -5.26 -66.28 15.37
C GLU A 57 -6.41 -65.35 15.77
N MET A 58 -7.52 -65.36 15.00
CA MET A 58 -8.72 -64.59 15.36
C MET A 58 -9.33 -65.05 16.68
N VAL A 59 -9.40 -66.36 16.92
CA VAL A 59 -9.92 -66.90 18.19
C VAL A 59 -8.99 -66.55 19.35
N ALA A 60 -7.68 -66.52 19.13
CA ALA A 60 -6.70 -66.15 20.14
C ALA A 60 -6.68 -64.65 20.44
N SER A 61 -7.02 -63.79 19.48
CA SER A 61 -7.07 -62.33 19.66
C SER A 61 -8.40 -61.83 20.24
N LEU A 62 -9.42 -62.68 20.35
CA LEU A 62 -10.69 -62.34 21.00
C LEU A 62 -10.53 -62.41 22.52
N GLU A 63 -10.50 -61.26 23.18
CA GLU A 63 -10.61 -61.20 24.63
C GLU A 63 -12.09 -61.33 25.05
N GLN A 64 -12.34 -61.86 26.26
CA GLN A 64 -13.72 -62.10 26.72
C GLN A 64 -14.49 -60.78 26.93
N GLU A 65 -13.79 -59.66 27.12
CA GLU A 65 -14.35 -58.29 27.21
C GLU A 65 -14.76 -57.71 25.84
N ASP A 66 -14.24 -58.25 24.72
CA ASP A 66 -14.60 -57.79 23.37
C ASP A 66 -15.92 -58.40 22.87
N LEU A 67 -16.44 -59.41 23.56
CA LEU A 67 -17.75 -59.96 23.26
C LEU A 67 -18.85 -58.98 23.72
N PRO A 68 -19.86 -58.72 22.87
CA PRO A 68 -21.02 -57.94 23.29
C PRO A 68 -21.59 -58.49 24.60
N GLY A 69 -21.81 -57.63 25.60
CA GLY A 69 -22.48 -58.01 26.86
C GLY A 69 -23.85 -58.66 26.65
N GLU A 70 -24.47 -58.39 25.49
CA GLU A 70 -25.72 -59.00 25.00
C GLU A 70 -25.58 -60.51 24.68
N LEU A 71 -24.35 -61.03 24.57
CA LEU A 71 -23.99 -62.43 24.40
C LEU A 71 -23.36 -63.04 25.67
N GLU A 72 -23.24 -62.27 26.76
CA GLU A 72 -22.73 -62.77 28.02
C GLU A 72 -23.68 -63.79 28.64
N ARG A 73 -23.08 -64.91 29.05
CA ARG A 73 -23.75 -66.09 29.57
C ARG A 73 -24.27 -65.82 30.98
N GLU A 74 -25.53 -65.44 31.14
CA GLU A 74 -26.18 -65.58 32.46
C GLU A 74 -26.46 -67.06 32.80
N ASP A 75 -26.65 -67.95 31.81
CA ASP A 75 -26.98 -69.38 32.01
C ASP A 75 -26.13 -70.38 31.22
N GLY A 76 -25.01 -69.94 30.61
CA GLY A 76 -24.07 -70.86 29.93
C GLY A 76 -24.48 -71.36 28.54
N VAL A 77 -25.69 -71.02 28.05
CA VAL A 77 -26.19 -71.45 26.74
C VAL A 77 -26.07 -70.31 25.72
N PHE A 78 -25.13 -70.45 24.79
CA PHE A 78 -25.04 -69.57 23.62
C PHE A 78 -26.28 -69.75 22.74
N SER A 79 -27.08 -68.70 22.58
CA SER A 79 -28.23 -68.69 21.66
C SER A 79 -27.78 -68.25 20.27
N PHE A 80 -27.74 -69.20 19.34
CA PHE A 80 -27.37 -68.95 17.95
C PHE A 80 -28.28 -67.92 17.27
N ASP A 81 -29.57 -67.91 17.61
CA ASP A 81 -30.54 -67.00 17.00
C ASP A 81 -30.33 -65.54 17.44
N GLN A 82 -30.01 -65.31 18.72
CA GLN A 82 -29.69 -63.97 19.25
C GLN A 82 -28.39 -63.41 18.65
N ALA A 83 -27.36 -64.25 18.55
CA ALA A 83 -26.09 -63.86 17.92
C ALA A 83 -26.28 -63.50 16.44
N ARG A 84 -27.17 -64.20 15.74
CA ARG A 84 -27.47 -63.93 14.33
C ARG A 84 -28.22 -62.61 14.16
N GLU A 85 -29.21 -62.33 15.01
CA GLU A 85 -29.97 -61.08 14.99
C GLU A 85 -29.06 -59.87 15.26
N LEU A 86 -28.20 -59.99 16.27
CA LEU A 86 -27.23 -58.95 16.63
C LEU A 86 -26.22 -58.70 15.50
N LEU A 87 -25.72 -59.75 14.87
CA LEU A 87 -24.79 -59.64 13.74
C LEU A 87 -25.44 -58.97 12.53
N GLU A 88 -26.71 -59.26 12.24
CA GLU A 88 -27.44 -58.58 11.15
C GLU A 88 -27.72 -57.11 11.48
N ASP A 89 -28.10 -56.77 12.72
CA ASP A 89 -28.24 -55.37 13.17
C ASP A 89 -26.92 -54.59 13.05
N ARG A 90 -25.80 -55.18 13.49
CA ARG A 90 -24.47 -54.55 13.36
C ARG A 90 -24.04 -54.40 11.91
N LYS A 91 -24.31 -55.37 11.03
CA LYS A 91 -24.08 -55.23 9.59
C LYS A 91 -24.93 -54.13 8.97
N GLN A 92 -26.19 -53.99 9.39
CA GLN A 92 -27.08 -52.95 8.89
C GLN A 92 -26.63 -51.55 9.36
N LYS A 93 -26.15 -51.44 10.61
CA LYS A 93 -25.48 -50.23 11.14
C LYS A 93 -24.19 -49.91 10.38
N LEU A 94 -23.39 -50.91 10.02
CA LEU A 94 -22.19 -50.72 9.22
C LEU A 94 -22.53 -50.25 7.80
N ALA A 95 -23.58 -50.82 7.18
CA ALA A 95 -24.03 -50.44 5.85
C ALA A 95 -24.60 -49.01 5.78
N THR A 96 -25.19 -48.51 6.88
CA THR A 96 -25.73 -47.14 6.96
C THR A 96 -24.67 -46.06 7.08
N LEU A 97 -23.45 -46.39 7.53
CA LEU A 97 -22.32 -45.45 7.58
C LEU A 97 -21.79 -45.08 6.19
N GLY A 98 -22.16 -45.84 5.15
CA GLY A 98 -21.70 -45.60 3.79
C GLY A 98 -20.23 -45.98 3.57
N PRO A 99 -19.70 -45.75 2.36
CA PRO A 99 -18.30 -46.05 2.05
C PRO A 99 -17.37 -45.12 2.85
N ILE A 100 -16.35 -45.70 3.47
CA ILE A 100 -15.31 -44.96 4.21
C ILE A 100 -14.45 -44.20 3.19
N ASN A 101 -14.35 -42.88 3.33
CA ASN A 101 -13.41 -42.09 2.53
C ASN A 101 -12.00 -42.24 3.11
N HIS A 102 -11.20 -43.11 2.52
CA HIS A 102 -9.81 -43.35 2.92
C HIS A 102 -8.90 -42.13 2.71
N LEU A 103 -9.30 -41.18 1.84
CA LEU A 103 -8.55 -39.94 1.57
C LEU A 103 -8.93 -38.79 2.52
N ALA A 104 -9.95 -38.96 3.37
CA ALA A 104 -10.48 -37.87 4.20
C ALA A 104 -9.44 -37.25 5.14
N LEU A 105 -8.49 -38.06 5.64
CA LEU A 105 -7.42 -37.56 6.51
C LEU A 105 -6.42 -36.69 5.74
N GLU A 106 -6.00 -37.14 4.56
CA GLU A 106 -5.09 -36.38 3.69
C GLU A 106 -5.75 -35.07 3.21
N GLU A 107 -7.02 -35.14 2.79
CA GLU A 107 -7.80 -33.95 2.39
C GLU A 107 -7.97 -32.97 3.56
N TYR A 108 -8.22 -33.47 4.78
CA TYR A 108 -8.31 -32.62 5.97
C TYR A 108 -7.00 -31.88 6.22
N ASP A 109 -5.87 -32.58 6.19
CA ASP A 109 -4.56 -31.98 6.43
C ASP A 109 -4.20 -30.94 5.35
N GLU A 110 -4.49 -31.21 4.08
CA GLU A 110 -4.30 -30.25 2.98
C GLU A 110 -5.17 -29.00 3.16
N LYS A 111 -6.47 -29.18 3.45
CA LYS A 111 -7.39 -28.06 3.66
C LYS A 111 -7.03 -27.24 4.88
N LYS A 112 -6.58 -27.89 5.96
CA LYS A 112 -6.12 -27.22 7.17
C LYS A 112 -4.88 -26.38 6.90
N ALA A 113 -3.87 -26.93 6.24
CA ALA A 113 -2.67 -26.17 5.87
C ALA A 113 -3.00 -24.95 5.01
N ARG A 114 -3.95 -25.09 4.06
CA ARG A 114 -4.44 -23.97 3.26
C ARG A 114 -5.20 -22.93 4.08
N LEU A 115 -6.02 -23.37 5.04
CA LEU A 115 -6.75 -22.47 5.95
C LEU A 115 -5.76 -21.66 6.79
N ASP A 116 -4.79 -22.31 7.43
CA ASP A 116 -3.79 -21.68 8.28
C ASP A 116 -2.98 -20.62 7.50
N LEU A 117 -2.63 -20.91 6.24
CA LEU A 117 -1.98 -19.94 5.35
C LEU A 117 -2.86 -18.72 5.06
N LEU A 118 -4.13 -18.95 4.71
CA LEU A 118 -5.07 -17.86 4.39
C LEU A 118 -5.39 -17.00 5.61
N GLU A 119 -5.48 -17.60 6.80
CA GLU A 119 -5.66 -16.87 8.05
C GLU A 119 -4.44 -16.01 8.36
N SER A 120 -3.22 -16.55 8.20
CA SER A 120 -1.99 -15.76 8.36
C SER A 120 -1.93 -14.58 7.38
N GLN A 121 -2.32 -14.77 6.12
CA GLN A 121 -2.34 -13.71 5.11
C GLN A 121 -3.40 -12.65 5.43
N ARG A 122 -4.60 -13.08 5.87
CA ARG A 122 -5.65 -12.16 6.32
C ARG A 122 -5.16 -11.29 7.47
N ASP A 123 -4.56 -11.91 8.48
CA ASP A 123 -4.10 -11.21 9.68
C ASP A 123 -2.99 -10.20 9.36
N ASP A 124 -2.12 -10.51 8.39
CA ASP A 124 -1.10 -9.57 7.91
C ASP A 124 -1.74 -8.36 7.20
N VAL A 125 -2.72 -8.59 6.32
CA VAL A 125 -3.45 -7.52 5.65
C VAL A 125 -4.24 -6.66 6.64
N GLU A 126 -4.86 -7.26 7.66
CA GLU A 126 -5.57 -6.52 8.71
C GLU A 126 -4.62 -5.65 9.53
N LYS A 127 -3.44 -6.17 9.89
CA LYS A 127 -2.41 -5.38 10.58
C LYS A 127 -1.91 -4.24 9.71
N ALA A 128 -1.59 -4.51 8.44
CA ALA A 128 -1.16 -3.48 7.50
C ALA A 128 -2.21 -2.37 7.33
N ARG A 129 -3.50 -2.73 7.25
CA ARG A 129 -4.61 -1.76 7.24
C ARG A 129 -4.59 -0.88 8.49
N ASP A 130 -4.49 -1.48 9.67
CA ASP A 130 -4.52 -0.74 10.93
C ASP A 130 -3.32 0.18 11.10
N ASP A 131 -2.13 -0.24 10.66
CA ASP A 131 -0.93 0.57 10.70
C ASP A 131 -0.99 1.74 9.69
N LEU A 132 -1.55 1.51 8.49
CA LEU A 132 -1.83 2.59 7.55
C LEU A 132 -2.83 3.60 8.12
N LEU A 133 -3.90 3.15 8.79
CA LEU A 133 -4.87 4.05 9.42
C LEU A 133 -4.23 4.87 10.56
N LYS A 134 -3.33 4.27 11.36
CA LYS A 134 -2.57 5.01 12.37
C LYS A 134 -1.67 6.07 11.72
N ALA A 135 -0.94 5.72 10.66
CA ALA A 135 -0.07 6.64 9.94
C ALA A 135 -0.88 7.82 9.35
N ILE A 136 -2.02 7.56 8.73
CA ILE A 136 -2.93 8.59 8.22
C ILE A 136 -3.39 9.53 9.34
N ASN A 137 -3.77 8.98 10.50
CA ASN A 137 -4.19 9.79 11.64
C ASN A 137 -3.06 10.68 12.19
N GLU A 138 -1.84 10.16 12.23
CA GLU A 138 -0.68 10.93 12.66
C GLU A 138 -0.31 12.05 11.67
N ILE A 139 -0.35 11.76 10.37
CA ILE A 139 -0.16 12.75 9.30
C ILE A 139 -1.22 13.84 9.41
N ASN A 140 -2.50 13.47 9.51
CA ASN A 140 -3.61 14.42 9.64
C ASN A 140 -3.48 15.30 10.87
N ARG A 141 -3.09 14.75 12.02
CA ARG A 141 -2.85 15.52 13.25
C ARG A 141 -1.73 16.53 13.05
N THR A 142 -0.62 16.11 12.45
CA THR A 142 0.54 16.96 12.20
C THR A 142 0.22 18.05 11.17
N ALA A 143 -0.50 17.70 10.10
CA ALA A 143 -0.95 18.62 9.06
C ALA A 143 -1.89 19.69 9.65
N ARG A 144 -2.89 19.32 10.45
CA ARG A 144 -3.80 20.27 11.13
C ARG A 144 -3.03 21.23 12.02
N LYS A 145 -2.08 20.72 12.81
CA LYS A 145 -1.25 21.57 13.68
C LYS A 145 -0.45 22.57 12.87
N ARG A 146 0.28 22.10 11.84
CA ARG A 146 1.08 22.97 10.96
C ARG A 146 0.21 23.99 10.22
N PHE A 147 -0.97 23.58 9.74
CA PHE A 147 -1.90 24.46 9.06
C PHE A 147 -2.36 25.60 9.97
N VAL A 148 -2.82 25.30 11.19
CA VAL A 148 -3.30 26.31 12.14
C VAL A 148 -2.17 27.27 12.55
N GLU A 149 -0.98 26.74 12.84
CA GLU A 149 0.20 27.54 13.19
C GLU A 149 0.57 28.50 12.03
N THR A 150 0.66 27.97 10.82
CA THR A 150 0.99 28.74 9.60
C THR A 150 -0.11 29.77 9.29
N PHE A 151 -1.38 29.38 9.40
CA PHE A 151 -2.52 30.25 9.14
C PHE A 151 -2.55 31.46 10.08
N GLU A 152 -2.32 31.24 11.38
CA GLU A 152 -2.24 32.33 12.35
C GLU A 152 -1.03 33.25 12.09
N GLU A 153 0.07 32.70 11.60
CA GLU A 153 1.23 33.50 11.18
C GLU A 153 0.93 34.35 9.94
N VAL A 154 0.36 33.75 8.89
CA VAL A 154 -0.10 34.48 7.68
C VAL A 154 -1.11 35.56 8.08
N ARG A 155 -2.06 35.26 8.97
CA ARG A 155 -3.05 36.22 9.46
C ARG A 155 -2.40 37.42 10.15
N ARG A 156 -1.42 37.20 11.04
CA ARG A 156 -0.69 38.29 11.69
C ARG A 156 0.08 39.14 10.69
N ASN A 157 0.78 38.50 9.75
CA ASN A 157 1.52 39.18 8.70
C ASN A 157 0.59 39.98 7.79
N TYR A 158 -0.59 39.44 7.45
CA TYR A 158 -1.58 40.11 6.63
C TYR A 158 -2.09 41.40 7.28
N ILE A 159 -2.42 41.35 8.57
CA ILE A 159 -2.84 42.54 9.32
C ILE A 159 -1.75 43.62 9.31
N ALA A 160 -0.49 43.24 9.57
CA ALA A 160 0.64 44.17 9.61
C ALA A 160 0.93 44.79 8.23
N VAL A 161 1.05 43.96 7.19
CA VAL A 161 1.34 44.38 5.81
C VAL A 161 0.21 45.27 5.27
N PHE A 162 -1.04 44.90 5.52
CA PHE A 162 -2.19 45.71 5.10
C PHE A 162 -2.20 47.09 5.75
N GLN A 163 -1.96 47.17 7.06
CA GLN A 163 -1.89 48.45 7.78
C GLN A 163 -0.78 49.36 7.26
N THR A 164 0.37 48.78 6.88
CA THR A 164 1.49 49.52 6.30
C THR A 164 1.12 50.09 4.91
N LEU A 165 0.55 49.27 4.01
CA LEU A 165 0.19 49.70 2.65
C LEU A 165 -0.97 50.70 2.62
N PHE A 166 -1.96 50.57 3.50
CA PHE A 166 -3.10 51.49 3.56
C PHE A 166 -2.88 52.68 4.52
N SER A 167 -1.76 52.72 5.24
CA SER A 167 -1.46 53.70 6.30
C SER A 167 -2.60 53.78 7.33
N GLY A 168 -3.15 52.63 7.68
CA GLY A 168 -4.39 52.48 8.45
C GLY A 168 -5.30 51.38 7.89
N GLY A 169 -6.56 51.35 8.33
CA GLY A 169 -7.53 50.33 7.94
C GLY A 169 -7.49 49.07 8.82
N ARG A 170 -8.41 48.15 8.54
CA ARG A 170 -8.54 46.85 9.22
C ARG A 170 -8.61 45.75 8.19
N ALA A 171 -7.86 44.69 8.37
CA ALA A 171 -7.99 43.49 7.57
C ALA A 171 -7.92 42.28 8.49
N ASP A 172 -8.49 41.16 8.07
CA ASP A 172 -8.47 39.93 8.85
C ASP A 172 -8.67 38.71 7.94
N LEU A 173 -8.09 37.58 8.36
CA LEU A 173 -8.32 36.27 7.75
C LEU A 173 -9.09 35.39 8.74
N LYS A 174 -10.22 34.82 8.29
CA LYS A 174 -11.07 33.97 9.12
C LYS A 174 -11.40 32.67 8.41
N LEU A 175 -11.40 31.56 9.15
CA LEU A 175 -11.90 30.29 8.66
C LEU A 175 -13.43 30.26 8.83
N ILE A 176 -14.18 30.08 7.74
CA ILE A 176 -15.64 29.96 7.78
C ILE A 176 -15.98 28.53 8.19
N ARG A 177 -16.11 28.33 9.51
CA ARG A 177 -16.74 27.18 10.19
C ARG A 177 -16.67 25.84 9.45
N THR A 178 -15.71 25.01 9.84
CA THR A 178 -15.77 23.57 9.61
C THR A 178 -15.15 22.84 10.80
N ASP A 179 -15.57 21.60 11.02
CA ASP A 179 -15.01 20.71 12.06
C ASP A 179 -13.55 20.34 11.74
N ASP A 180 -13.11 20.59 10.50
CA ASP A 180 -11.75 20.42 10.01
C ASP A 180 -11.16 21.73 9.47
N PRO A 181 -10.06 22.23 10.05
CA PRO A 181 -9.33 23.38 9.51
C PRO A 181 -8.82 23.19 8.07
N LEU A 182 -8.52 21.96 7.65
CA LEU A 182 -7.96 21.67 6.33
C LEU A 182 -8.98 21.83 5.19
N GLU A 183 -10.26 21.58 5.49
CA GLU A 183 -11.37 21.70 4.55
C GLU A 183 -12.13 23.04 4.70
N SER A 184 -11.69 23.90 5.62
CA SER A 184 -12.35 25.17 5.88
C SER A 184 -12.07 26.21 4.80
N GLU A 185 -13.12 26.91 4.37
CA GLU A 185 -12.96 28.06 3.48
C GLU A 185 -12.30 29.24 4.21
N ILE A 186 -11.38 29.92 3.51
CA ILE A 186 -10.70 31.12 4.01
C ILE A 186 -11.46 32.36 3.55
N HIS A 187 -11.95 33.13 4.52
CA HIS A 187 -12.57 34.42 4.29
C HIS A 187 -11.60 35.56 4.52
N VAL A 188 -11.38 36.35 3.47
CA VAL A 188 -10.52 37.53 3.47
C VAL A 188 -11.39 38.77 3.67
N THR A 189 -11.14 39.50 4.75
CA THR A 189 -11.81 40.76 5.04
C THR A 189 -10.82 41.92 4.94
N ALA A 190 -11.23 43.00 4.28
CA ALA A 190 -10.38 44.17 4.04
C ALA A 190 -11.21 45.45 4.09
N GLN A 191 -10.85 46.34 5.02
CA GLN A 191 -11.51 47.62 5.29
C GLN A 191 -10.45 48.73 5.20
N PRO A 192 -10.28 49.36 4.03
CA PRO A 192 -9.43 50.53 3.87
C PRO A 192 -9.91 51.69 4.75
N THR A 193 -9.00 52.63 5.04
CA THR A 193 -9.28 53.80 5.88
C THR A 193 -10.53 54.57 5.40
N GLY A 194 -11.59 54.59 6.23
CA GLY A 194 -12.81 55.34 5.96
C GLY A 194 -13.95 54.57 5.28
N LYS A 195 -13.81 53.26 5.01
CA LYS A 195 -14.89 52.41 4.46
C LYS A 195 -15.09 51.14 5.29
N VAL A 196 -16.34 50.82 5.60
CA VAL A 196 -16.73 49.53 6.17
C VAL A 196 -17.20 48.65 5.01
N VAL A 197 -16.32 47.77 4.54
CA VAL A 197 -16.59 46.85 3.43
C VAL A 197 -16.27 45.44 3.91
N ASP A 198 -17.26 44.56 3.86
CA ASP A 198 -17.10 43.15 4.24
C ASP A 198 -16.78 42.26 3.03
N ASN A 199 -17.07 42.72 1.80
CA ASN A 199 -16.78 42.00 0.57
C ASN A 199 -15.72 42.72 -0.27
N VAL A 200 -14.62 42.03 -0.55
CA VAL A 200 -13.48 42.49 -1.38
C VAL A 200 -13.92 42.92 -2.78
N GLN A 201 -15.04 42.39 -3.30
CA GLN A 201 -15.58 42.77 -4.60
C GLN A 201 -16.07 44.23 -4.67
N LEU A 202 -16.36 44.86 -3.53
CA LEU A 202 -16.85 46.24 -3.44
C LEU A 202 -15.72 47.30 -3.39
N LEU A 203 -14.46 46.86 -3.42
CA LEU A 203 -13.29 47.73 -3.41
C LEU A 203 -12.98 48.31 -4.81
N SER A 204 -12.32 49.46 -4.85
CA SER A 204 -11.82 50.04 -6.11
C SER A 204 -10.77 49.16 -6.78
N GLY A 205 -10.49 49.35 -8.07
CA GLY A 205 -9.48 48.58 -8.81
C GLY A 205 -8.10 48.55 -8.12
N GLY A 206 -7.59 49.71 -7.70
CA GLY A 206 -6.33 49.82 -6.96
C GLY A 206 -6.41 49.29 -5.52
N GLU A 207 -7.54 49.51 -4.81
CA GLU A 207 -7.74 48.96 -3.46
C GLU A 207 -7.77 47.42 -3.47
N ARG A 208 -8.39 46.80 -4.48
CA ARG A 208 -8.37 45.34 -4.68
C ARG A 208 -6.96 44.83 -4.95
N CYS A 209 -6.19 45.52 -5.80
CA CYS A 209 -4.82 45.12 -6.09
C CYS A 209 -3.94 45.18 -4.83
N LEU A 210 -3.98 46.27 -4.05
CA LEU A 210 -3.25 46.37 -2.79
C LEU A 210 -3.69 45.33 -1.76
N THR A 211 -4.98 45.00 -1.72
CA THR A 211 -5.50 43.94 -0.85
C THR A 211 -4.96 42.56 -1.25
N ALA A 212 -4.85 42.29 -2.55
CA ALA A 212 -4.24 41.06 -3.06
C ALA A 212 -2.72 41.03 -2.81
N LEU A 213 -2.01 42.13 -3.06
CA LEU A 213 -0.58 42.26 -2.78
C LEU A 213 -0.26 42.10 -1.30
N SER A 214 -1.06 42.69 -0.41
CA SER A 214 -0.89 42.50 1.03
C SER A 214 -1.04 41.05 1.46
N LEU A 215 -2.01 40.32 0.89
CA LEU A 215 -2.16 38.89 1.16
C LEU A 215 -0.98 38.08 0.61
N LEU A 216 -0.53 38.40 -0.60
CA LEU A 216 0.63 37.75 -1.22
C LEU A 216 1.89 37.91 -0.35
N PHE A 217 2.20 39.14 0.08
CA PHE A 217 3.34 39.39 0.97
C PHE A 217 3.17 38.76 2.35
N ALA A 218 1.95 38.68 2.87
CA ALA A 218 1.69 38.02 4.15
C ALA A 218 2.05 36.54 4.13
N VAL A 219 1.69 35.85 3.04
CA VAL A 219 2.07 34.46 2.80
C VAL A 219 3.59 34.36 2.60
N TYR A 220 4.16 35.28 1.83
CA TYR A 220 5.59 35.31 1.56
C TYR A 220 6.45 35.46 2.82
N LEU A 221 6.01 36.27 3.79
CA LEU A 221 6.75 36.51 5.03
C LEU A 221 6.86 35.29 5.94
N VAL A 222 5.93 34.32 5.83
CA VAL A 222 6.00 33.09 6.62
C VAL A 222 7.11 32.16 6.10
N LYS A 223 7.36 32.18 4.79
CA LYS A 223 8.44 31.40 4.18
C LYS A 223 9.09 32.22 3.07
N PRO A 224 10.01 33.14 3.43
CA PRO A 224 10.64 34.02 2.44
C PRO A 224 11.48 33.20 1.48
N SER A 225 11.27 33.41 0.19
CA SER A 225 12.16 32.88 -0.84
C SER A 225 13.41 33.76 -0.96
N PRO A 226 14.54 33.21 -1.42
CA PRO A 226 15.75 34.01 -1.65
C PRO A 226 15.56 35.05 -2.77
N TYR A 227 14.70 34.76 -3.76
CA TYR A 227 14.38 35.64 -4.88
C TYR A 227 12.85 35.79 -5.04
N CYS A 228 12.41 36.97 -5.47
CA CYS A 228 11.02 37.27 -5.81
C CYS A 228 10.97 38.08 -7.10
N MET A 229 10.22 37.60 -8.11
CA MET A 229 10.01 38.32 -9.36
C MET A 229 8.58 38.85 -9.43
N LEU A 230 8.42 40.14 -9.68
CA LEU A 230 7.13 40.82 -9.80
C LEU A 230 7.03 41.44 -11.19
N ASP A 231 6.02 41.04 -11.95
CA ASP A 231 5.78 41.55 -13.30
C ASP A 231 4.56 42.48 -13.33
N GLU A 232 4.79 43.74 -13.64
CA GLU A 232 3.80 44.84 -13.69
C GLU A 232 2.83 44.89 -12.50
N ALA A 233 3.30 44.49 -11.32
CA ALA A 233 2.49 44.42 -10.11
C ALA A 233 1.97 45.80 -9.66
N ASP A 234 2.59 46.88 -10.14
CA ASP A 234 2.26 48.27 -9.85
C ASP A 234 1.36 48.94 -10.90
N ALA A 235 1.03 48.27 -12.02
CA ALA A 235 0.20 48.84 -13.08
C ALA A 235 -1.19 49.37 -12.64
N PRO A 236 -1.93 48.72 -11.70
CA PRO A 236 -3.23 49.22 -11.26
C PRO A 236 -3.15 50.20 -10.08
N LEU A 237 -1.93 50.58 -9.64
CA LEU A 237 -1.70 51.46 -8.50
C LEU A 237 -1.54 52.92 -8.96
N ASP A 238 -1.98 53.86 -8.11
CA ASP A 238 -1.70 55.28 -8.30
C ASP A 238 -0.37 55.67 -7.65
N ASP A 239 0.17 56.85 -7.98
CA ASP A 239 1.46 57.33 -7.51
C ASP A 239 1.63 57.27 -5.98
N ALA A 240 0.56 57.56 -5.24
CA ALA A 240 0.56 57.53 -3.78
C ALA A 240 0.70 56.10 -3.23
N ASN A 241 -0.01 55.14 -3.82
CA ASN A 241 0.06 53.73 -3.42
C ASN A 241 1.35 53.06 -3.89
N ILE A 242 1.90 53.46 -5.04
CA ILE A 242 3.20 52.99 -5.54
C ILE A 242 4.31 53.37 -4.57
N ALA A 243 4.33 54.61 -4.07
CA ALA A 243 5.31 55.02 -3.07
C ALA A 243 5.29 54.12 -1.81
N ARG A 244 4.11 53.66 -1.38
CA ARG A 244 3.96 52.76 -0.22
C ARG A 244 4.42 51.35 -0.54
N PHE A 245 4.03 50.82 -1.69
CA PHE A 245 4.46 49.51 -2.20
C PHE A 245 5.98 49.44 -2.32
N VAL A 246 6.60 50.45 -2.92
CA VAL A 246 8.04 50.54 -3.11
C VAL A 246 8.81 50.64 -1.79
N ASN A 247 8.30 51.39 -0.81
CA ASN A 247 8.88 51.45 0.53
C ASN A 247 8.84 50.09 1.25
N MET A 248 7.75 49.33 1.08
CA MET A 248 7.64 47.97 1.59
C MET A 248 8.64 47.03 0.92
N LEU A 249 8.77 47.08 -0.41
CA LEU A 249 9.78 46.29 -1.13
C LEU A 249 11.20 46.58 -0.64
N ARG A 250 11.53 47.85 -0.35
CA ARG A 250 12.84 48.25 0.19
C ARG A 250 13.08 47.69 1.60
N GLU A 251 12.05 47.52 2.40
CA GLU A 251 12.19 46.92 3.72
C GLU A 251 12.50 45.42 3.60
N PHE A 252 11.78 44.72 2.72
CA PHE A 252 11.99 43.30 2.46
C PHE A 252 13.23 42.99 1.64
N SER A 253 13.76 43.96 0.88
CA SER A 253 14.98 43.76 0.09
C SER A 253 16.23 43.49 0.94
N LYS A 254 16.15 43.73 2.26
CA LYS A 254 17.20 43.40 3.23
C LYS A 254 17.37 41.89 3.41
N THR A 255 16.33 41.11 3.18
CA THR A 255 16.32 39.65 3.39
C THR A 255 16.09 38.87 2.11
N THR A 256 15.43 39.47 1.11
CA THR A 256 15.04 38.83 -0.15
C THR A 256 15.50 39.67 -1.33
N GLN A 257 15.98 39.04 -2.41
CA GLN A 257 16.26 39.76 -3.65
C GLN A 257 14.99 39.94 -4.50
N PHE A 258 14.66 41.19 -4.84
CA PHE A 258 13.51 41.51 -5.69
C PHE A 258 13.94 41.85 -7.12
N LEU A 259 13.30 41.22 -8.09
CA LEU A 259 13.35 41.58 -9.51
C LEU A 259 11.97 42.12 -9.91
N VAL A 260 11.88 43.40 -10.24
CA VAL A 260 10.61 44.04 -10.60
C VAL A 260 10.65 44.46 -12.06
N ILE A 261 9.71 43.96 -12.84
CA ILE A 261 9.46 44.38 -14.22
C ILE A 261 8.33 45.41 -14.15
N THR A 262 8.60 46.62 -14.61
CA THR A 262 7.66 47.73 -14.53
C THR A 262 7.99 48.79 -15.58
N HIS A 263 6.98 49.57 -15.98
CA HIS A 263 7.15 50.80 -16.75
C HIS A 263 6.91 52.07 -15.88
N ASN A 264 6.66 51.91 -14.57
CA ASN A 264 6.38 53.00 -13.66
C ASN A 264 7.66 53.69 -13.18
N LYS A 265 7.74 55.01 -13.39
CA LYS A 265 8.92 55.83 -13.05
C LYS A 265 9.26 55.80 -11.55
N LEU A 266 8.26 55.84 -10.67
CA LEU A 266 8.47 55.88 -9.22
C LEU A 266 9.07 54.56 -8.70
N THR A 267 8.65 53.43 -9.28
CA THR A 267 9.22 52.11 -8.97
C THR A 267 10.65 51.99 -9.48
N MET A 268 10.91 52.47 -10.71
CA MET A 268 12.26 52.49 -11.29
C MET A 268 13.25 53.33 -10.48
N GLU A 269 12.84 54.52 -10.01
CA GLU A 269 13.69 55.45 -9.25
C GLU A 269 14.21 54.88 -7.93
N THR A 270 13.55 53.87 -7.38
CA THR A 270 13.94 53.25 -6.11
C THR A 270 14.84 52.03 -6.28
N ALA A 271 14.97 51.49 -7.49
CA ALA A 271 15.77 50.30 -7.74
C ALA A 271 17.28 50.57 -7.54
N ASN A 272 18.03 49.56 -7.10
CA ASN A 272 19.49 49.65 -6.99
C ASN A 272 20.18 49.53 -8.36
N HIS A 273 19.62 48.68 -9.22
CA HIS A 273 20.08 48.40 -10.57
C HIS A 273 18.89 48.42 -11.52
N LEU A 274 19.07 49.03 -12.69
CA LEU A 274 18.07 49.05 -13.75
C LEU A 274 18.57 48.20 -14.92
N TYR A 275 17.71 47.32 -15.42
CA TYR A 275 17.95 46.58 -16.65
C TYR A 275 16.88 46.99 -17.66
N GLY A 276 17.31 47.56 -18.79
CA GLY A 276 16.46 47.93 -19.90
C GLY A 276 16.52 46.88 -21.00
N VAL A 277 15.37 46.51 -21.56
CA VAL A 277 15.29 45.67 -22.76
C VAL A 277 15.11 46.58 -23.97
N THR A 278 15.97 46.44 -24.97
CA THR A 278 15.93 47.21 -26.22
C THR A 278 16.00 46.29 -27.42
N MET A 279 15.28 46.64 -28.49
CA MET A 279 15.38 45.97 -29.78
C MET A 279 16.23 46.84 -30.72
N MET A 280 17.53 46.53 -30.79
CA MET A 280 18.45 47.22 -31.72
C MET A 280 18.23 46.77 -33.17
N GLU A 281 17.90 45.48 -33.33
CA GLU A 281 17.54 44.88 -34.61
C GLU A 281 16.09 44.37 -34.53
N PRO A 282 15.30 44.48 -35.61
CA PRO A 282 13.93 43.98 -35.61
C PRO A 282 13.89 42.49 -35.25
N GLY A 283 13.23 42.16 -34.14
CA GLY A 283 13.06 40.78 -33.68
C GLY A 283 14.14 40.23 -32.75
N VAL A 284 15.18 41.02 -32.41
CA VAL A 284 16.22 40.61 -31.45
C VAL A 284 16.22 41.54 -30.24
N SER A 285 15.81 41.01 -29.09
CA SER A 285 15.85 41.72 -27.81
C SER A 285 17.24 41.63 -27.18
N ASN A 286 17.79 42.77 -26.81
CA ASN A 286 19.07 42.89 -26.11
C ASN A 286 18.86 43.54 -24.74
N ILE A 287 19.58 43.05 -23.73
CA ILE A 287 19.52 43.58 -22.37
C ILE A 287 20.65 44.59 -22.17
N VAL A 288 20.31 45.76 -21.66
CA VAL A 288 21.24 46.83 -21.28
C VAL A 288 21.11 47.06 -19.78
N SER A 289 22.22 47.22 -19.06
CA SER A 289 22.20 47.50 -17.62
C SER A 289 22.70 48.91 -17.29
N VAL A 290 22.08 49.53 -16.30
CA VAL A 290 22.45 50.84 -15.75
C VAL A 290 22.45 50.73 -14.23
N SER A 291 23.57 51.08 -13.57
CA SER A 291 23.62 51.16 -12.10
C SER A 291 23.37 52.59 -11.64
N PHE A 292 22.49 52.78 -10.66
CA PHE A 292 22.13 54.12 -10.16
C PHE A 292 23.26 54.87 -9.44
N HIS A 293 24.40 54.23 -9.16
CA HIS A 293 25.61 54.95 -8.76
C HIS A 293 26.18 55.86 -9.86
N ASP A 294 25.85 55.62 -11.13
CA ASP A 294 26.29 56.43 -12.27
C ASP A 294 25.24 57.48 -12.71
N VAL A 295 24.00 57.40 -12.22
CA VAL A 295 22.85 58.20 -12.71
C VAL A 295 22.67 59.52 -11.94
N ALA A 296 23.26 59.65 -10.75
CA ALA A 296 23.20 60.88 -9.94
C ALA A 296 23.81 62.12 -10.63
N GLU A 297 24.54 61.95 -11.73
CA GLU A 297 25.15 63.04 -12.51
C GLU A 297 24.45 63.38 -13.84
N THR A 298 23.40 62.64 -14.25
CA THR A 298 22.81 62.83 -15.60
C THR A 298 21.32 63.17 -15.55
N GLN A 299 21.00 64.42 -15.89
CA GLN A 299 19.65 65.00 -15.83
C GLN A 299 18.83 64.86 -17.13
N SER A 300 19.23 64.01 -18.08
CA SER A 300 18.42 63.76 -19.28
C SER A 300 18.57 62.35 -19.86
N ASP A 301 17.51 61.84 -20.50
CA ASP A 301 17.48 60.54 -21.21
C ASP A 301 18.57 60.44 -22.29
N GLN A 302 19.02 61.57 -22.84
CA GLN A 302 20.11 61.62 -23.83
C GLN A 302 21.47 61.41 -23.18
N ASP A 303 21.65 61.89 -21.95
CA ASP A 303 22.91 61.75 -21.21
C ASP A 303 23.08 60.34 -20.64
N LEU A 304 21.98 59.67 -20.29
CA LEU A 304 21.98 58.25 -19.92
C LEU A 304 22.48 57.38 -21.10
N GLY A 305 21.97 57.64 -22.31
CA GLY A 305 22.42 56.96 -23.53
C GLY A 305 23.91 57.18 -23.83
N ALA A 306 24.43 58.38 -23.57
CA ALA A 306 25.85 58.70 -23.76
C ALA A 306 26.76 58.04 -22.70
N ALA A 307 26.30 57.95 -21.45
CA ALA A 307 27.00 57.24 -20.37
C ALA A 307 27.08 55.72 -20.64
N ILE A 308 25.99 55.14 -21.12
CA ILE A 308 25.91 53.73 -21.54
C ILE A 308 26.86 53.46 -22.73
N ALA A 309 26.92 54.37 -23.71
CA ALA A 309 27.82 54.24 -24.87
C ALA A 309 29.32 54.38 -24.52
N ARG A 310 29.67 55.09 -23.44
CA ARG A 310 31.05 55.13 -22.92
C ARG A 310 31.42 53.79 -22.28
N ARG A 311 30.59 53.26 -21.38
CA ARG A 311 30.86 52.01 -20.67
C ARG A 311 30.89 50.78 -21.61
N ARG A 312 30.15 50.83 -22.72
CA ARG A 312 30.22 49.87 -23.83
C ARG A 312 31.63 49.75 -24.44
N ARG A 313 32.34 50.87 -24.64
CA ARG A 313 33.72 50.84 -25.18
C ARG A 313 34.72 50.21 -24.22
N ASP A 314 34.49 50.37 -22.91
CA ASP A 314 35.38 49.82 -21.89
C ASP A 314 35.16 48.31 -21.71
N LEU A 315 33.93 47.83 -21.87
CA LEU A 315 33.59 46.39 -21.85
C LEU A 315 34.02 45.66 -23.14
N ASP A 316 33.81 46.25 -24.31
CA ASP A 316 34.24 45.69 -25.61
C ASP A 316 35.78 45.66 -25.75
N ALA A 317 36.51 46.44 -24.94
CA ALA A 317 37.98 46.45 -24.90
C ALA A 317 38.58 45.37 -23.97
N SER A 318 37.75 44.71 -23.15
CA SER A 318 38.19 43.63 -22.27
C SER A 318 37.99 42.27 -22.97
N PRO A 319 38.97 41.36 -22.98
CA PRO A 319 38.79 40.06 -23.59
C PRO A 319 37.69 39.27 -22.86
N PRO A 320 36.88 38.46 -23.58
CA PRO A 320 35.82 37.69 -22.98
C PRO A 320 36.40 36.70 -21.94
N PRO A 321 35.70 36.45 -20.83
CA PRO A 321 36.13 35.41 -19.88
C PRO A 321 36.15 34.04 -20.58
N PRO A 322 37.06 33.13 -20.20
CA PRO A 322 37.14 31.81 -20.80
C PRO A 322 35.82 31.05 -20.64
N ALA A 323 35.46 30.27 -21.65
CA ALA A 323 34.26 29.46 -21.64
C ALA A 323 34.34 28.41 -20.52
N PHE A 324 33.24 28.22 -19.80
CA PHE A 324 33.12 27.21 -18.75
C PHE A 324 33.13 25.81 -19.39
N ASP A 325 34.17 25.03 -19.13
CA ASP A 325 34.29 23.63 -19.54
C ASP A 325 33.78 22.72 -18.41
N PRO A 326 32.68 21.95 -18.60
CA PRO A 326 32.13 21.10 -17.55
C PRO A 326 32.94 19.84 -17.26
N THR A 327 34.05 19.59 -17.97
CA THR A 327 34.81 18.33 -17.87
C THR A 327 36.14 18.42 -17.12
N GLU A 328 36.53 19.60 -16.64
CA GLU A 328 37.70 19.73 -15.77
C GLU A 328 37.30 19.58 -14.29
N PRO A 329 37.93 18.67 -13.52
CA PRO A 329 37.74 18.65 -12.07
C PRO A 329 38.35 19.92 -11.46
N GLU A 330 37.65 20.54 -10.52
CA GLU A 330 38.15 21.71 -9.77
C GLU A 330 39.48 21.36 -9.06
N ASP A 331 40.59 21.87 -9.60
CA ASP A 331 41.86 21.92 -8.89
C ASP A 331 41.74 22.86 -7.68
N THR A 332 41.47 22.27 -6.52
CA THR A 332 41.67 22.93 -5.24
C THR A 332 43.14 22.81 -4.86
N GLU A 333 43.94 23.84 -5.17
CA GLU A 333 45.27 23.95 -4.56
C GLU A 333 45.17 24.50 -3.11
N PRO A 334 45.87 23.89 -2.15
CA PRO A 334 45.88 24.30 -0.74
C PRO A 334 47.00 25.30 -0.45
N GLY A 335 46.78 26.24 0.46
CA GLY A 335 47.88 27.07 0.98
C GLY A 335 47.47 28.04 2.08
N GLY A 336 47.85 27.74 3.32
CA GLY A 336 47.75 28.66 4.45
C GLY A 336 48.06 27.99 5.79
N ASP A 337 49.35 27.89 6.11
CA ASP A 337 49.94 27.29 7.32
C ASP A 337 49.33 27.76 8.66
N ALA A 338 49.06 26.82 9.56
CA ALA A 338 49.04 27.07 11.01
C ALA A 338 49.46 25.80 11.79
N GLU A 339 50.70 25.86 12.27
CA GLU A 339 51.38 25.16 13.38
C GLU A 339 50.89 23.79 13.90
N ALA A 340 51.85 22.86 13.93
CA ALA A 340 51.77 21.53 14.52
C ALA A 340 51.90 21.53 16.06
N GLY A 341 51.14 20.64 16.71
CA GLY A 341 51.43 20.05 18.02
C GLY A 341 51.10 18.54 17.98
N PRO A 342 51.88 17.64 18.62
CA PRO A 342 51.88 16.22 18.25
C PRO A 342 51.04 15.31 19.17
N ALA A 343 50.93 14.06 18.69
CA ALA A 343 50.56 12.81 19.40
C ALA A 343 49.05 12.46 19.35
N GLU A 344 48.59 11.23 19.10
CA GLU A 344 49.17 9.89 19.26
C GLU A 344 48.66 8.89 18.19
N ASP A 345 49.47 7.85 18.08
CA ASP A 345 49.38 6.61 17.30
C ASP A 345 48.41 5.59 17.91
N VAL A 346 47.49 5.05 17.11
CA VAL A 346 46.89 3.69 17.16
C VAL A 346 46.31 3.46 15.74
N GLY A 347 46.67 2.49 14.91
CA GLY A 347 47.16 1.14 15.16
C GLY A 347 46.11 0.15 14.64
N ASP A 348 46.44 -0.52 13.53
CA ASP A 348 45.96 -1.84 13.06
C ASP A 348 44.47 -2.02 12.68
N GLU A 349 44.06 -2.92 11.78
CA GLU A 349 44.70 -3.86 10.84
C GLU A 349 43.61 -4.31 9.85
N VAL A 350 44.06 -4.53 8.61
CA VAL A 350 43.71 -5.53 7.58
C VAL A 350 42.56 -6.53 7.83
N ASP A 351 41.73 -6.76 6.79
CA ASP A 351 41.38 -8.08 6.19
C ASP A 351 40.27 -7.85 5.13
N GLU A 352 40.57 -7.98 3.83
CA GLU A 352 40.61 -9.20 2.98
C GLU A 352 39.27 -9.49 2.25
N GLU A 353 39.44 -9.98 1.02
CA GLU A 353 38.55 -10.02 -0.13
C GLU A 353 37.34 -10.98 -0.01
N MET A 354 36.25 -10.71 -0.76
CA MET A 354 35.75 -11.65 -1.80
C MET A 354 34.53 -11.11 -2.58
N ASP A 355 34.70 -11.08 -3.90
CA ASP A 355 33.81 -11.40 -5.03
C ASP A 355 32.29 -11.14 -4.98
N GLY A 356 31.86 -10.27 -5.90
CA GLY A 356 31.00 -10.63 -7.04
C GLY A 356 29.53 -10.99 -6.79
N ASP A 357 28.61 -10.12 -7.23
CA ASP A 357 27.83 -10.45 -8.44
C ASP A 357 27.13 -9.22 -9.04
N THR A 358 26.99 -9.25 -10.36
CA THR A 358 26.68 -8.11 -11.22
C THR A 358 25.17 -8.09 -11.53
N ALA A 359 24.49 -6.96 -11.36
CA ALA A 359 23.12 -6.75 -11.79
C ALA A 359 23.09 -6.37 -13.30
N PRO A 360 22.19 -6.92 -14.13
CA PRO A 360 22.11 -6.51 -15.53
C PRO A 360 21.16 -5.32 -15.74
N ASP A 361 21.68 -4.33 -16.46
CA ASP A 361 20.96 -3.22 -17.07
C ASP A 361 20.03 -3.72 -18.20
N ALA A 362 18.76 -3.31 -18.18
CA ALA A 362 17.81 -3.56 -19.24
C ALA A 362 17.83 -2.40 -20.27
N ALA A 363 18.36 -2.71 -21.45
CA ALA A 363 18.33 -1.87 -22.64
C ALA A 363 16.92 -1.85 -23.27
N TRP A 364 16.48 -0.65 -23.68
CA TRP A 364 15.32 -0.45 -24.53
C TRP A 364 15.77 -0.46 -25.98
N ASP A 365 15.43 -1.52 -26.72
CA ASP A 365 15.62 -1.61 -28.17
C ASP A 365 14.37 -1.12 -28.90
N GLU A 366 14.61 -0.26 -29.89
CA GLU A 366 13.67 0.14 -30.93
C GLU A 366 13.36 -1.03 -31.85
N ALA A 367 12.08 -1.20 -32.20
CA ALA A 367 11.68 -1.94 -33.40
C ALA A 367 10.46 -1.27 -34.04
N ASP A 368 10.65 -0.97 -35.33
CA ASP A 368 9.75 -0.38 -36.30
C ASP A 368 8.80 -1.43 -36.93
N ASP A 369 7.80 -0.92 -37.64
CA ASP A 369 6.85 -1.55 -38.58
C ASP A 369 5.47 -2.00 -38.05
N GLY A 370 4.42 -1.55 -38.76
CA GLY A 370 3.06 -2.03 -38.60
C GLY A 370 1.98 -0.98 -38.83
N THR A 371 1.82 -0.52 -40.08
CA THR A 371 0.65 0.21 -40.57
C THR A 371 -0.68 -0.48 -40.22
N GLU A 372 -1.63 0.23 -39.60
CA GLU A 372 -3.06 -0.06 -39.76
C GLU A 372 -3.92 1.19 -39.56
N THR A 373 -4.62 1.53 -40.64
CA THR A 373 -5.56 2.64 -40.84
C THR A 373 -6.87 2.36 -40.13
N TRP A 374 -7.42 3.34 -39.40
CA TRP A 374 -8.80 3.30 -38.90
C TRP A 374 -9.69 4.13 -39.83
N ASP A 375 -10.55 3.43 -40.57
CA ASP A 375 -11.60 4.01 -41.41
C ASP A 375 -12.70 4.67 -40.56
N GLU A 376 -13.03 5.91 -40.92
CA GLU A 376 -14.25 6.63 -40.56
C GLU A 376 -15.43 6.05 -41.34
N ASP A 377 -16.51 5.64 -40.66
CA ASP A 377 -17.86 5.61 -41.23
C ASP A 377 -18.90 5.41 -40.11
N GLN A 378 -19.72 6.43 -39.83
CA GLN A 378 -21.18 6.33 -39.77
C GLN A 378 -21.87 7.67 -39.45
N ASP A 379 -22.49 8.23 -40.49
CA ASP A 379 -23.53 9.25 -40.45
C ASP A 379 -24.93 8.67 -40.11
N GLY A 380 -25.74 9.46 -39.42
CA GLY A 380 -27.22 9.59 -39.55
C GLY A 380 -28.10 8.42 -39.07
N GLU A 381 -29.32 8.56 -38.52
CA GLU A 381 -30.31 9.63 -38.55
C GLU A 381 -31.32 9.47 -37.38
N ASP A 382 -31.98 10.59 -37.10
CA ASP A 382 -33.28 10.81 -36.46
C ASP A 382 -34.27 9.63 -36.40
N LEU A 383 -34.96 9.48 -35.26
CA LEU A 383 -36.42 9.32 -35.24
C LEU A 383 -37.07 9.87 -33.95
N ARG A 384 -38.15 10.61 -34.19
CA ARG A 384 -39.01 11.33 -33.25
C ARG A 384 -39.89 10.40 -32.39
N GLY A 385 -40.23 10.89 -31.20
CA GLY A 385 -41.63 11.02 -30.77
C GLY A 385 -42.07 10.18 -29.56
N GLY A 386 -42.74 10.84 -28.61
CA GLY A 386 -43.68 10.17 -27.71
C GLY A 386 -43.68 10.65 -26.26
N THR A 387 -44.43 11.72 -26.00
CA THR A 387 -44.97 12.13 -24.70
C THR A 387 -45.68 11.00 -23.93
N MET A 388 -45.55 10.95 -22.60
CA MET A 388 -46.71 10.84 -21.69
C MET A 388 -46.33 11.13 -20.22
N GLU A 389 -47.00 12.14 -19.68
CA GLU A 389 -47.25 12.35 -18.24
C GLU A 389 -48.06 11.17 -17.67
N ALA A 390 -47.80 10.80 -16.41
CA ALA A 390 -48.82 10.46 -15.42
C ALA A 390 -48.20 10.37 -14.01
N SER A 391 -48.52 11.36 -13.18
CA SER A 391 -48.98 11.23 -11.78
C SER A 391 -48.58 9.99 -10.95
N GLU A 392 -47.84 10.24 -9.86
CA GLU A 392 -48.33 10.17 -8.47
C GLU A 392 -47.43 10.99 -7.54
#